data_AF-A0A957UW51-F1
#
_entry.id   AF-A0A957UW51-F1
#
_cell.length_a   1.000
_cell.length_b   1.000
_cell.length_c   1.000
_cell.angle_alpha   90.00
_cell.angle_beta   90.00
_cell.angle_gamma   90.00
#
_symmetry.space_group_name_H-M   'P 1'
#
loop_
_entity.id
_entity.type
_entity.pdbx_description
1 polymer ?
#
loop_
_entity_poly.entity_id
_entity_poly.type
_entity_poly.pdbx_seq_one_letter_code
_entity_poly.pdbx_strand_id
1 'polypeptide(L)'
;MITLPADSRTLYLELLKRCLLGMIYEDPPAMAPPIGGFKTDLYVAKFRETGRDVPSQAHSMIGLRRMNNLHACIEQVLADNVPGDLIETGVWRGGATIFMRGVLK
;
A
#
# COMPACT_ATOMS: atom_id res chain seq x y z
N MET A 1 9.39 25.79 9.97
CA MET A 1 8.80 24.67 10.73
C MET A 1 9.82 23.55 10.76
N ILE A 2 10.33 23.21 11.94
CA ILE A 2 11.23 22.07 12.11
C ILE A 2 10.34 20.83 12.10
N THR A 3 10.43 19.99 11.07
CA THR A 3 9.82 18.67 11.07
C THR A 3 10.49 17.84 12.16
N LEU A 4 9.74 17.49 13.21
CA LEU A 4 10.19 16.49 14.19
C LEU A 4 10.52 15.19 13.44
N PRO A 5 11.60 14.48 13.81
CA PRO A 5 11.91 13.19 13.20
C PRO A 5 10.72 12.24 13.39
N ALA A 6 10.31 11.59 12.31
CA ALA A 6 9.24 10.61 12.36
C ALA A 6 9.56 9.54 13.41
N ASP A 7 8.60 9.23 14.28
CA ASP A 7 8.77 8.19 15.28
C ASP A 7 8.94 6.80 14.62
N SER A 8 9.42 5.82 15.39
CA SER A 8 9.72 4.48 14.86
C SER A 8 8.49 3.76 14.29
N ARG A 9 7.29 3.99 14.84
CA ARG A 9 6.04 3.40 14.33
C ARG A 9 5.70 4.00 12.97
N THR A 10 5.81 5.32 12.84
CA THR A 10 5.61 6.02 11.56
C THR A 10 6.59 5.51 10.49
N LEU A 11 7.88 5.37 10.83
CA LEU A 11 8.89 4.84 9.91
C LEU A 11 8.61 3.38 9.51
N TYR A 12 8.21 2.54 10.46
CA TYR A 12 7.83 1.16 10.21
C TYR A 12 6.64 1.05 9.25
N LEU A 13 5.55 1.78 9.50
CA LEU A 13 4.35 1.70 8.68
C LEU A 13 4.59 2.25 7.27
N GLU A 14 5.38 3.32 7.12
CA GLU A 14 5.77 3.82 5.79
C GLU A 14 6.62 2.82 5.01
N LEU A 15 7.60 2.19 5.65
CA LEU A 15 8.40 1.14 5.02
C LEU A 15 7.52 -0.06 4.64
N LEU A 16 6.64 -0.50 5.55
CA LEU A 16 5.74 -1.63 5.34
C LEU A 16 4.86 -1.42 4.11
N LYS A 17 4.25 -0.23 3.94
CA LYS A 17 3.49 0.12 2.73
C LYS A 17 4.33 -0.05 1.48
N ARG A 18 5.53 0.53 1.46
CA ARG A 18 6.42 0.51 0.29
C ARG A 18 6.90 -0.91 -0.05
N CYS A 19 7.17 -1.75 0.95
CA CYS A 19 7.52 -3.16 0.76
C CYS A 19 6.34 -3.96 0.16
N LEU A 20 5.15 -3.83 0.76
CA LEU A 20 3.95 -4.59 0.34
C LEU A 20 3.48 -4.19 -1.06
N LEU A 21 3.72 -2.94 -1.45
CA LEU A 21 3.42 -2.41 -2.79
C LEU A 21 4.58 -2.59 -3.78
N GLY A 22 5.68 -3.25 -3.39
CA GLY A 22 6.82 -3.50 -4.28
C GLY A 22 7.50 -2.23 -4.79
N MET A 23 7.36 -1.10 -4.07
CA MET A 23 7.96 0.19 -4.44
C MET A 23 9.45 0.26 -4.12
N ILE A 24 9.94 -0.54 -3.18
CA ILE A 24 11.36 -0.58 -2.80
C ILE A 24 12.23 -1.21 -3.91
N TYR A 25 11.69 -2.22 -4.58
CA TYR A 25 12.39 -2.97 -5.63
C TYR A 25 11.88 -2.65 -7.03
N GLU A 26 10.97 -1.68 -7.14
CA GLU A 26 10.33 -1.28 -8.41
C GLU A 26 9.78 -2.49 -9.19
N ASP A 27 8.99 -3.32 -8.51
CA ASP A 27 8.44 -4.56 -9.07
C ASP A 27 7.69 -4.28 -10.38
N PRO A 28 8.08 -4.89 -11.51
CA PRO A 28 7.43 -4.67 -12.80
C PRO A 28 5.96 -5.16 -12.77
N PRO A 29 5.09 -4.61 -13.61
CA PRO A 29 3.71 -5.06 -13.70
C PRO A 29 3.59 -6.34 -14.53
N ALA A 30 2.74 -7.27 -14.09
CA ALA A 30 2.22 -8.33 -14.95
C ALA A 30 1.19 -7.78 -15.95
N MET A 31 0.49 -6.71 -15.57
CA MET A 31 -0.44 -5.98 -16.43
C MET A 31 -0.46 -4.50 -16.03
N ALA A 32 -0.42 -3.59 -17.00
CA ALA A 32 -0.54 -2.16 -16.77
C ALA A 32 -1.24 -1.47 -17.96
N PRO A 33 -1.78 -0.26 -17.77
CA PRO A 33 -2.31 0.54 -18.87
C PRO A 33 -1.24 0.80 -19.93
N PRO A 34 -1.61 0.79 -21.23
CA PRO A 34 -0.68 1.13 -22.29
C PRO A 34 -0.29 2.61 -22.21
N ILE A 35 0.94 2.93 -22.59
CA ILE A 35 1.44 4.31 -22.71
C ILE A 35 1.65 4.59 -24.20
N GLY A 36 0.91 5.55 -24.74
CA GLY A 36 0.96 5.87 -26.18
C GLY A 36 0.55 4.71 -27.09
N GLY A 37 -0.25 3.76 -26.59
CA GLY A 37 -0.68 2.56 -27.32
C GLY A 37 0.28 1.37 -27.21
N PHE A 38 1.42 1.51 -26.52
CA PHE A 38 2.39 0.43 -26.34
C PHE A 38 2.23 -0.26 -24.98
N LYS A 39 2.54 -1.56 -24.95
CA LYS A 39 2.53 -2.36 -23.71
C LYS A 39 3.56 -1.81 -22.72
N THR A 40 3.15 -1.71 -21.46
CA THR A 40 4.01 -1.23 -20.37
C THR A 40 4.48 -2.39 -19.53
N ASP A 41 5.75 -2.79 -19.71
CA ASP A 41 6.37 -3.89 -18.95
C ASP A 41 7.32 -3.40 -17.84
N LEU A 42 7.51 -2.09 -17.75
CA LEU A 42 8.36 -1.44 -16.74
C LEU A 42 7.52 -0.93 -15.57
N TYR A 43 8.15 -0.86 -14.41
CA TYR A 43 7.56 -0.17 -13.26
C TYR A 43 7.33 1.31 -13.59
N VAL A 44 6.10 1.77 -13.35
CA VAL A 44 5.72 3.18 -13.48
C VAL A 44 5.20 3.63 -12.13
N ALA A 45 5.97 4.48 -11.45
CA ALA A 45 5.65 4.95 -10.10
C ALA A 45 4.22 5.50 -9.99
N LYS A 46 3.73 6.19 -11.03
CA LYS A 46 2.36 6.73 -11.06
C LYS A 46 1.29 5.65 -11.05
N PHE A 47 1.51 4.55 -11.77
CA PHE A 47 0.59 3.42 -11.77
C PHE A 47 0.57 2.73 -10.41
N ARG A 48 1.75 2.53 -9.79
CA ARG A 48 1.81 1.93 -8.45
C ARG A 48 1.21 2.84 -7.36
N GLU A 49 1.45 4.15 -7.44
CA GLU A 49 0.87 5.13 -6.52
C GLU A 49 -0.67 5.07 -6.53
N THR A 50 -1.25 4.91 -7.72
CA THR A 50 -2.70 4.91 -7.94
C THR A 50 -3.33 3.50 -7.96
N GLY A 51 -2.51 2.45 -7.91
CA GLY A 51 -2.90 1.04 -8.03
C GLY A 51 -3.60 0.73 -9.36
N ARG A 52 -3.04 1.26 -10.44
CA ARG A 52 -3.55 1.08 -11.81
C ARG A 52 -2.85 -0.04 -12.57
N ASP A 53 -1.78 -0.59 -12.00
CA ASP A 53 -1.11 -1.79 -12.49
C ASP A 53 -1.38 -3.00 -11.60
N VAL A 54 -1.10 -4.19 -12.12
CA VAL A 54 -1.07 -5.45 -11.39
C VAL A 54 0.40 -5.84 -11.24
N PRO A 55 0.99 -5.76 -10.02
CA PRO A 55 2.40 -6.06 -9.80
C PRO A 55 2.72 -7.53 -10.03
N SER A 56 3.92 -7.83 -10.54
CA SER A 56 4.32 -9.21 -10.83
C SER A 56 4.62 -10.02 -9.55
N GLN A 57 5.17 -9.40 -8.50
CA GLN A 57 5.58 -10.06 -7.25
C GLN A 57 5.02 -9.41 -5.98
N ALA A 58 4.71 -8.11 -5.98
CA ALA A 58 4.27 -7.39 -4.79
C ALA A 58 3.04 -8.05 -4.14
N HIS A 59 2.87 -7.83 -2.84
CA HIS A 59 1.84 -8.49 -2.04
C HIS A 59 0.46 -7.79 -2.13
N SER A 60 0.42 -6.53 -2.58
CA SER A 60 -0.84 -5.81 -2.81
C SER A 60 -0.82 -4.99 -4.10
N MET A 61 -1.97 -4.98 -4.81
CA MET A 61 -2.19 -4.18 -6.02
C MET A 61 -3.01 -2.91 -5.76
N ILE A 62 -3.40 -2.63 -4.51
CA ILE A 62 -4.28 -1.48 -4.23
C ILE A 62 -3.57 -0.13 -4.45
N GLY A 63 -2.25 -0.12 -4.46
CA GLY A 63 -1.45 1.10 -4.63
C GLY A 63 -1.42 2.00 -3.39
N LEU A 64 -0.52 2.97 -3.41
CA LEU A 64 -0.19 3.79 -2.23
C LEU A 64 -1.38 4.61 -1.72
N ARG A 65 -2.18 5.19 -2.62
CA ARG A 65 -3.33 6.01 -2.23
C ARG A 65 -4.38 5.23 -1.45
N ARG A 66 -4.72 4.02 -1.90
CA ARG A 66 -5.67 3.15 -1.18
C ARG A 66 -5.07 2.57 0.09
N MET A 67 -3.76 2.27 0.10
CA MET A 67 -3.07 1.84 1.33
C MET A 67 -3.06 2.96 2.39
N ASN A 68 -2.89 4.22 1.99
CA ASN A 68 -2.98 5.38 2.89
C ASN A 68 -4.41 5.64 3.37
N ASN A 69 -5.42 5.45 2.51
CA ASN A 69 -6.81 5.50 2.95
C ASN A 69 -7.11 4.42 4.00
N LEU A 70 -6.68 3.18 3.76
CA LEU A 70 -6.80 2.10 4.73
C LEU A 70 -6.11 2.45 6.06
N HIS A 71 -4.88 2.97 6.01
CA HIS A 71 -4.16 3.43 7.20
C HIS A 71 -4.96 4.48 7.99
N ALA A 72 -5.48 5.50 7.30
CA ALA A 72 -6.26 6.56 7.94
C ALA A 72 -7.55 6.04 8.58
N CYS A 73 -8.27 5.12 7.92
CA CYS A 73 -9.45 4.49 8.49
C CYS A 73 -9.14 3.70 9.77
N ILE A 74 -8.05 2.94 9.78
CA ILE A 74 -7.64 2.15 10.96
C ILE A 74 -7.24 3.08 12.11
N GLU A 75 -6.41 4.09 11.85
CA GLU A 75 -6.01 5.06 12.87
C GLU A 75 -7.22 5.81 13.45
N GLN A 76 -8.23 6.13 12.62
CA GLN A 76 -9.44 6.80 13.08
C GLN A 76 -10.28 5.89 14.01
N VAL A 77 -10.53 4.63 13.65
CA VAL A 77 -11.31 3.72 14.51
C VAL A 77 -10.59 3.44 15.84
N LEU A 78 -9.26 3.40 15.84
CA LEU A 78 -8.46 3.27 17.05
C LEU A 78 -8.55 4.53 17.92
N ALA A 79 -8.41 5.72 17.33
CA ALA A 79 -8.50 7.00 18.04
C ALA A 79 -9.89 7.20 18.68
N ASP A 80 -10.95 6.81 17.97
CA ASP A 80 -12.34 6.95 18.41
C ASP A 80 -12.80 5.81 19.32
N ASN A 81 -11.94 4.82 19.60
CA ASN A 81 -12.27 3.61 20.38
C ASN A 81 -13.50 2.85 19.83
N VAL A 82 -13.63 2.76 18.50
CA VAL A 82 -14.71 1.99 17.87
C VAL A 82 -14.42 0.49 18.03
N PRO A 83 -15.27 -0.29 18.72
CA PRO A 83 -15.05 -1.71 18.92
C PRO A 83 -15.27 -2.50 17.62
N GLY A 84 -14.40 -3.47 17.35
CA GLY A 84 -14.57 -4.41 16.23
C GLY A 84 -13.26 -4.94 15.68
N ASP A 85 -13.39 -5.74 14.62
CA ASP A 85 -12.29 -6.34 13.87
C ASP A 85 -12.06 -5.64 12.53
N LEU A 86 -10.92 -5.93 11.89
CA LEU A 86 -10.64 -5.56 10.50
C LEU A 86 -10.87 -6.76 9.58
N ILE A 87 -11.51 -6.54 8.43
CA ILE A 87 -11.77 -7.60 7.44
C ILE A 87 -11.53 -7.08 6.01
N GLU A 88 -10.97 -7.94 5.15
CA GLU A 88 -10.80 -7.71 3.71
C GLU A 88 -11.42 -8.90 2.94
N THR A 89 -12.49 -8.66 2.19
CA THR A 89 -13.24 -9.72 1.46
C THR A 89 -12.78 -9.84 0.00
N GLY A 90 -11.50 -10.14 -0.17
CA GLY A 90 -10.85 -10.24 -1.49
C GLY A 90 -9.38 -9.84 -1.40
N VAL A 91 -8.56 -10.74 -0.88
CA VAL A 91 -7.22 -10.37 -0.38
C VAL A 91 -6.09 -10.47 -1.41
N TRP A 92 -6.31 -11.13 -2.55
CA TRP A 92 -5.24 -11.50 -3.48
C TRP A 92 -4.05 -12.17 -2.77
N ARG A 93 -2.85 -11.56 -2.79
CA ARG A 93 -1.65 -12.02 -2.08
C ARG A 93 -1.58 -11.57 -0.62
N GLY A 94 -2.61 -10.89 -0.12
CA GLY A 94 -2.78 -10.56 1.30
C GLY A 94 -2.10 -9.27 1.76
N GLY A 95 -1.48 -8.48 0.89
CA GLY A 95 -0.66 -7.34 1.33
C GLY A 95 -1.43 -6.27 2.09
N ALA A 96 -2.69 -5.97 1.73
CA ALA A 96 -3.49 -5.01 2.49
C ALA A 96 -3.88 -5.57 3.87
N THR A 97 -4.30 -6.83 3.95
CA THR A 97 -4.49 -7.55 5.23
C THR A 97 -3.22 -7.60 6.10
N ILE A 98 -2.04 -7.83 5.51
CA ILE A 98 -0.75 -7.79 6.24
C ILE A 98 -0.52 -6.38 6.80
N PHE A 99 -0.81 -5.34 6.02
CA PHE A 99 -0.71 -3.96 6.48
C PHE A 99 -1.68 -3.68 7.65
N MET A 100 -2.94 -4.13 7.57
CA MET A 100 -3.90 -4.05 8.67
C MET A 100 -3.31 -4.65 9.96
N ARG A 101 -2.72 -5.85 9.87
CA ARG A 101 -2.10 -6.50 11.02
C ARG A 101 -0.89 -5.71 11.55
N GLY A 102 -0.10 -5.11 10.67
CA GLY A 102 1.06 -4.29 11.03
C GLY A 102 0.67 -3.02 11.80
N VAL A 103 -0.46 -2.39 11.49
CA VAL A 103 -0.94 -1.19 12.23
C VAL A 103 -1.28 -1.51 13.69
N LEU A 104 -1.73 -2.73 13.97
CA LEU A 104 -2.10 -3.24 15.30
C LEU A 104 -0.90 -3.82 16.09
N LYS A 105 0.34 -3.51 15.69
CA LYS A 105 1.57 -3.86 16.43
C LYS A 105 2.31 -2.58 16.79
#